data_AF-A0A848YLC1-F1
#
_entry.id   AF-A0A848YLC1-F1
#
_cell.length_a   1.000
_cell.length_b   1.000
_cell.length_c   1.000
_cell.angle_alpha   90.00
_cell.angle_beta   90.00
_cell.angle_gamma   90.00
#
_symmetry.space_group_name_H-M   'P 1'
#
loop_
_entity.id
_entity.type
_entity.pdbx_description
1 polymer ?
#
loop_
_entity_poly.entity_id
_entity_poly.type
_entity_poly.pdbx_seq_one_letter_code
_entity_poly.pdbx_strand_id
1 'polypeptide(L)'
;MISNIRTATVRLAAGLMLLAMPSAAFAQQVQQSDDPITSALVWMQGILLGPIATSLAVMAVAGVGFMMLTGRMNWRYGGTVIIGVFIIFGAPRLVASIGGF
;
A
#
# COMPACT_ATOMS: atom_id res chain seq x y z
N MET A 1 21.38 22.06 -30.25
CA MET A 1 21.06 20.65 -30.59
C MET A 1 21.26 19.63 -29.45
N ILE A 2 22.17 19.85 -28.48
CA ILE A 2 22.45 18.91 -27.36
C ILE A 2 21.34 18.80 -26.29
N SER A 3 20.49 19.82 -26.13
CA SER A 3 19.39 19.80 -25.14
C SER A 3 18.28 18.79 -25.48
N ASN A 4 18.02 18.53 -26.77
CA ASN A 4 16.91 17.69 -27.22
C ASN A 4 17.09 16.20 -26.88
N ILE A 5 18.35 15.74 -26.80
CA ILE A 5 18.73 14.35 -26.52
C ILE A 5 18.45 13.99 -25.05
N ARG A 6 18.65 14.94 -24.13
CA ARG A 6 18.34 14.73 -22.70
C ARG A 6 16.84 14.64 -22.44
N THR A 7 16.01 15.40 -23.17
CA THR A 7 14.54 15.26 -23.10
C THR A 7 14.03 13.96 -23.73
N ALA A 8 14.72 13.42 -24.74
CA ALA A 8 14.34 12.16 -25.37
C ALA A 8 14.58 10.95 -24.45
N THR A 9 15.69 10.93 -23.70
CA THR A 9 15.97 9.86 -22.73
C THR A 9 15.00 9.89 -21.55
N VAL A 10 14.60 11.08 -21.08
CA VAL A 10 13.58 11.22 -20.03
C VAL A 10 12.21 10.73 -20.51
N ARG A 11 11.82 11.00 -21.77
CA ARG A 11 10.56 10.50 -22.34
C ARG A 11 10.56 8.98 -22.54
N LEU A 12 11.68 8.40 -22.96
CA LEU A 12 11.84 6.95 -23.08
C LEU A 12 11.82 6.26 -21.71
N ALA A 13 12.50 6.83 -20.71
CA ALA A 13 12.46 6.32 -19.33
C ALA A 13 11.05 6.40 -18.73
N ALA A 14 10.31 7.49 -18.98
CA ALA A 14 8.91 7.64 -18.55
C ALA A 14 7.99 6.60 -19.21
N GLY A 15 8.20 6.30 -20.50
CA GLY A 15 7.48 5.22 -21.19
C GLY A 15 7.78 3.84 -20.61
N LEU A 16 9.03 3.57 -20.23
CA LEU A 16 9.41 2.30 -19.58
C LEU A 16 8.85 2.16 -18.16
N MET A 17 8.74 3.27 -17.42
CA MET A 17 8.11 3.30 -16.09
C MET A 17 6.59 3.10 -16.15
N LEU A 18 5.92 3.54 -17.22
CA LEU A 18 4.50 3.25 -17.47
C LEU A 18 4.23 1.76 -17.75
N LEU A 19 5.19 1.04 -18.34
CA LEU A 19 5.12 -0.41 -18.54
C LEU A 19 5.38 -1.23 -17.26
N ALA A 20 6.02 -0.62 -16.26
CA ALA A 20 6.29 -1.22 -14.96
C ALA A 20 5.17 -0.99 -13.93
N MET A 21 4.12 -0.23 -14.28
CA MET A 21 2.91 -0.19 -13.48
C MET A 21 2.23 -1.55 -13.56
N PRO A 22 1.78 -2.13 -12.43
CA PRO A 22 0.93 -3.32 -12.49
C PRO A 22 -0.29 -2.90 -13.30
N SER A 23 -0.48 -3.51 -14.47
CA SER A 23 -1.68 -3.32 -15.28
C SER A 23 -2.87 -3.68 -14.39
N ALA A 24 -3.51 -2.69 -13.78
CA ALA A 24 -4.79 -2.85 -13.16
C ALA A 24 -5.67 -3.46 -14.24
N ALA A 25 -6.03 -4.72 -14.03
CA ALA A 25 -6.72 -5.54 -15.01
C ALA A 25 -7.86 -4.73 -15.65
N PHE A 26 -7.99 -4.84 -16.97
CA PHE A 26 -9.11 -4.35 -17.78
C PHE A 26 -10.46 -5.02 -17.42
N ALA A 27 -10.67 -5.40 -16.16
CA ALA A 27 -11.87 -6.05 -15.65
C ALA A 27 -12.85 -5.07 -14.97
N GLN A 28 -12.56 -3.76 -14.93
CA GLN A 28 -13.40 -2.79 -14.21
C GLN A 28 -14.67 -2.36 -14.96
N GLN A 29 -14.99 -2.98 -16.10
CA GLN A 29 -16.32 -2.87 -16.72
C GLN A 29 -17.20 -4.04 -16.25
N VAL A 30 -17.36 -4.17 -14.93
CA VAL A 30 -18.37 -5.03 -14.33
C VAL A 30 -19.71 -4.34 -14.53
N GLN A 31 -20.40 -4.72 -15.60
CA GLN A 31 -21.84 -4.52 -15.73
C GLN A 31 -22.47 -5.08 -14.45
N GLN A 32 -23.21 -4.24 -13.73
CA GLN A 32 -23.89 -4.56 -12.48
C GLN A 32 -25.07 -5.48 -12.78
N SER A 33 -24.75 -6.73 -13.09
CA SER A 33 -25.65 -7.87 -13.20
C SER A 33 -25.53 -8.65 -11.90
N ASP A 34 -26.65 -9.16 -11.39
CA ASP A 34 -26.83 -9.95 -10.17
C ASP A 34 -26.11 -11.33 -10.22
N ASP A 35 -24.83 -11.32 -10.62
CA ASP A 35 -24.00 -12.50 -10.81
C ASP A 35 -23.27 -12.82 -9.49
N PRO A 36 -23.50 -13.99 -8.87
CA PRO A 36 -22.81 -14.40 -7.64
C PRO A 36 -21.28 -14.34 -7.73
N ILE A 37 -20.75 -14.44 -8.96
CA ILE A 37 -19.34 -14.31 -9.28
C ILE A 37 -18.86 -12.88 -9.02
N THR A 38 -19.53 -11.84 -9.53
CA THR A 38 -19.09 -10.44 -9.33
C THR A 38 -19.13 -10.05 -7.86
N SER A 39 -20.16 -10.52 -7.13
CA SER A 39 -20.28 -10.35 -5.68
C SER A 39 -19.13 -11.03 -4.91
N ALA A 40 -18.75 -12.25 -5.31
CA ALA A 40 -17.58 -12.93 -4.75
C ALA A 40 -16.27 -12.19 -5.06
N LEU A 41 -16.10 -11.65 -6.27
CA LEU A 41 -14.92 -10.85 -6.64
C LEU A 41 -14.82 -9.57 -5.81
N VAL A 42 -15.93 -8.85 -5.60
CA VAL A 42 -15.98 -7.64 -4.76
C VAL A 42 -15.68 -7.97 -3.30
N TRP A 43 -16.19 -9.09 -2.79
CA TRP A 43 -15.85 -9.57 -1.45
C TRP A 43 -14.37 -9.89 -1.31
N MET A 44 -13.78 -10.66 -2.24
CA MET A 44 -12.34 -10.95 -2.24
C MET A 44 -11.51 -9.67 -2.33
N GLN A 45 -11.92 -8.70 -3.16
CA GLN A 45 -11.29 -7.38 -3.23
C GLN A 45 -11.34 -6.65 -1.89
N GLY A 46 -12.48 -6.70 -1.19
CA GLY A 46 -12.64 -6.14 0.15
C GLY A 46 -11.67 -6.75 1.15
N ILE A 47 -11.47 -8.07 1.10
CA ILE A 47 -10.51 -8.78 1.96
C ILE A 47 -9.06 -8.39 1.62
N LEU A 48 -8.74 -8.31 0.33
CA LEU A 48 -7.40 -7.98 -0.17
C LEU A 48 -6.97 -6.55 0.17
N LEU A 49 -7.87 -5.59 0.12
CA LEU A 49 -7.56 -4.18 0.36
C LEU A 49 -7.68 -3.75 1.82
N GLY A 50 -8.55 -4.38 2.61
CA GLY A 50 -8.77 -4.00 4.01
C GLY A 50 -8.08 -4.93 5.01
N PRO A 51 -8.70 -6.07 5.38
CA PRO A 51 -8.21 -6.98 6.42
C PRO A 51 -6.79 -7.52 6.21
N ILE A 52 -6.41 -7.82 4.96
CA ILE A 52 -5.08 -8.36 4.66
C ILE A 52 -4.00 -7.29 4.87
N ALA A 53 -4.27 -6.04 4.48
CA ALA A 53 -3.32 -4.94 4.67
C ALA A 53 -3.01 -4.71 6.17
N THR A 54 -4.04 -4.68 7.00
CA THR A 54 -3.89 -4.47 8.45
C THR A 54 -3.21 -5.64 9.15
N SER A 55 -3.51 -6.89 8.74
CA SER A 55 -2.91 -8.08 9.35
C SER A 55 -1.42 -8.22 9.04
N LEU A 56 -0.99 -7.91 7.82
CA LEU A 56 0.44 -7.89 7.46
C LEU A 56 1.22 -6.85 8.28
N ALA A 57 0.64 -5.68 8.52
CA ALA A 57 1.27 -4.67 9.35
C ALA A 57 1.44 -5.11 10.80
N VAL A 58 0.44 -5.78 11.37
CA VAL A 58 0.53 -6.34 12.72
C VAL A 58 1.61 -7.43 12.80
N MET A 59 1.76 -8.26 11.77
CA MET A 59 2.86 -9.25 11.72
C MET A 59 4.24 -8.60 11.70
N ALA A 60 4.40 -7.48 10.97
CA ALA A 60 5.64 -6.71 10.99
C ALA A 60 5.93 -6.12 12.38
N VAL A 61 4.92 -5.57 13.07
CA VAL A 61 5.05 -5.06 14.44
C VAL A 61 5.44 -6.17 15.41
N ALA A 62 4.84 -7.35 15.31
CA ALA A 62 5.21 -8.51 16.12
C ALA A 62 6.66 -8.95 15.87
N GLY A 63 7.11 -8.95 14.62
CA GLY A 63 8.50 -9.22 14.25
C GLY A 63 9.49 -8.22 14.87
N VAL A 64 9.14 -6.94 14.92
CA VAL A 64 9.96 -5.90 15.58
C VAL A 64 10.04 -6.14 17.08
N GLY A 65 8.91 -6.47 17.72
CA GLY A 65 8.88 -6.83 19.13
C GLY A 65 9.73 -8.07 19.45
N PHE A 66 9.69 -9.07 18.58
CA PHE A 66 10.54 -10.25 18.69
C PHE A 66 12.03 -9.88 18.56
N MET A 67 12.38 -8.99 17.64
CA MET A 67 13.75 -8.52 17.46
C MET A 67 14.23 -7.68 18.66
N MET A 68 13.34 -6.97 19.35
CA MET A 68 13.68 -6.27 20.60
C MET A 68 13.98 -7.24 21.76
N LEU A 69 13.32 -8.41 21.81
CA LEU A 69 13.60 -9.44 22.82
C LEU A 69 14.96 -10.12 22.63
N THR A 70 15.54 -10.11 21.41
CA THR A 70 16.91 -10.62 21.19
C THR A 70 18.00 -9.77 21.86
N GLY A 71 17.64 -8.67 22.54
CA GLY A 71 18.49 -7.97 23.50
C GLY A 71 19.64 -7.16 22.92
N ARG A 72 19.87 -7.21 21.60
CA ARG A 72 20.97 -6.50 20.92
C ARG A 72 20.52 -5.31 20.08
N MET A 73 19.22 -5.07 19.94
CA MET A 73 18.69 -3.94 19.18
C MET A 73 18.55 -2.70 20.07
N ASN A 74 19.04 -1.54 19.61
CA ASN A 74 18.89 -0.30 20.36
C ASN A 74 17.39 0.00 20.48
N TRP A 75 16.90 0.14 21.70
CA TRP A 75 15.48 0.43 22.01
C TRP A 75 14.92 1.63 21.22
N ARG A 76 15.80 2.59 20.87
CA ARG A 76 15.50 3.71 19.97
C ARG A 76 15.01 3.28 18.59
N TYR A 77 15.60 2.23 17.99
CA TYR A 77 15.20 1.74 16.67
C TYR A 77 13.80 1.16 16.67
N GLY A 78 13.46 0.28 17.62
CA GLY A 78 12.09 -0.26 17.64
C GLY A 78 11.05 0.78 18.07
N GLY A 79 11.41 1.78 18.89
CA GLY A 79 10.54 2.92 19.16
C GLY A 79 10.14 3.68 17.88
N THR A 80 11.10 3.98 16.99
CA THR A 80 10.84 4.64 15.71
C THR A 80 9.94 3.80 14.80
N VAL A 81 10.12 2.48 14.78
CA VAL A 81 9.28 1.58 13.95
C VAL A 81 7.84 1.55 14.45
N ILE A 82 7.62 1.46 15.76
CA ILE A 82 6.27 1.50 16.35
C ILE A 82 5.56 2.82 16.01
N ILE A 83 6.26 3.94 16.13
CA ILE A 83 5.72 5.26 15.76
C ILE A 83 5.38 5.30 14.27
N GLY A 84 6.24 4.77 13.40
CA GLY A 84 5.98 4.70 11.96
C GLY A 84 4.72 3.92 11.61
N VAL A 85 4.55 2.73 12.18
CA VAL A 85 3.34 1.92 11.93
C VAL A 85 2.09 2.60 12.46
N PHE A 86 2.16 3.25 13.63
CA PHE A 86 1.04 4.01 14.19
C PHE A 86 0.58 5.14 13.27
N ILE A 87 1.51 5.86 12.64
CA ILE A 87 1.17 6.96 11.72
C ILE A 87 0.49 6.40 10.45
N ILE A 88 1.03 5.34 9.85
CA ILE A 88 0.48 4.77 8.60
C ILE A 88 -0.95 4.24 8.80
N PHE A 89 -1.19 3.50 9.88
CA PHE A 89 -2.49 2.87 10.14
C PHE A 89 -3.47 3.74 10.95
N GLY A 90 -2.95 4.71 11.71
CA GLY A 90 -3.75 5.62 12.54
C GLY A 90 -4.23 6.88 11.82
N ALA A 91 -3.54 7.31 10.76
CA ALA A 91 -3.87 8.52 10.01
C ALA A 91 -5.34 8.59 9.49
N PRO A 92 -5.96 7.52 8.98
CA PRO A 92 -7.33 7.58 8.47
C PRO A 92 -8.34 8.00 9.54
N ARG A 93 -8.15 7.60 10.80
CA ARG A 93 -9.04 7.95 11.92
C ARG A 93 -8.93 9.42 12.30
N LEU A 94 -7.71 9.97 12.24
CA LEU A 94 -7.47 11.39 12.48
C LEU A 94 -8.12 12.25 11.39
N VAL A 95 -7.99 11.81 10.13
CA VAL A 95 -8.64 12.48 8.98
C VAL A 95 -10.16 12.44 9.10
N ALA A 96 -10.75 11.28 9.41
CA ALA A 96 -12.20 11.16 9.60
C ALA A 96 -12.72 12.10 10.70
N SER A 97 -12.00 12.17 11.84
CA SER A 97 -12.39 13.04 12.95
C SER A 97 -12.38 14.54 12.62
N ILE A 98 -11.51 14.97 11.70
CA ILE A 98 -11.41 16.37 11.28
C ILE A 98 -12.31 16.68 10.08
N GLY A 99 -12.58 15.70 9.23
CA GLY A 99 -13.43 15.81 8.05
C GLY A 99 -14.92 15.84 8.37
N GLY A 100 -15.31 15.46 9.60
CA GLY A 100 -16.69 15.52 10.07
C GLY A 100 -17.56 14.30 9.74
N PHE A 101 -16.95 13.20 9.27
CA PHE A 101 -17.64 11.95 8.93
C PHE A 101 -16.73 10.75 9.22
#